data_AF-A0AA50TPH3-F1
#
_entry.id   AF-A0AA50TPH3-F1
#
_cell.length_a   1.000
_cell.length_b   1.000
_cell.length_c   1.000
_cell.angle_alpha   90.00
_cell.angle_beta   90.00
_cell.angle_gamma   90.00
#
_symmetry.space_group_name_H-M   'P 1'
#
loop_
_entity.id
_entity.type
_entity.pdbx_description
1 polymer ?
#
loop_
_entity_poly.entity_id
_entity_poly.type
_entity_poly.pdbx_seq_one_letter_code
_entity_poly.pdbx_strand_id
1 'polypeptide(L)'
;TVKTTRKTWDPYIIIKARDFMKLLSRSVPFEQAVRVLDDEIGCDIIKINSYVRKKDTFLKRRQRLIGPNGVTLKSIELLTECYMLVQGNTVSAVGPYKGLIQVRRVVEDTMKNVHPMYNIKSLMIKRELMKDPKLKNESWDRFLPKFKSKNVPRKPAKNKIQKKPYTPFPPPQQPSKIDLELATGEYFLKDEQKKVKRHHEKEEKQLQAKKAKQEERKKAYIP
;
A
#
# COMPACT_ATOMS: atom_id res chain seq x y z
N THR A 1 14.67 -31.27 -16.83
CA THR A 1 16.05 -30.72 -16.87
C THR A 1 16.54 -30.75 -18.31
N VAL A 2 17.42 -29.84 -18.71
CA VAL A 2 17.98 -29.79 -20.09
C VAL A 2 19.48 -30.07 -20.05
N LYS A 3 20.00 -30.81 -21.02
CA LYS A 3 21.42 -31.19 -21.15
C LYS A 3 21.84 -31.13 -22.61
N THR A 4 23.08 -30.76 -22.88
CA THR A 4 23.66 -30.90 -24.22
C THR A 4 23.95 -32.36 -24.53
N THR A 5 24.01 -32.69 -25.82
CA THR A 5 24.37 -34.03 -26.31
C THR A 5 25.71 -33.97 -27.04
N ARG A 6 26.31 -35.15 -27.31
CA ARG A 6 27.52 -35.24 -28.15
C ARG A 6 27.32 -34.74 -29.59
N LYS A 7 26.07 -34.55 -30.02
CA LYS A 7 25.69 -34.07 -31.36
C LYS A 7 25.28 -32.59 -31.38
N THR A 8 25.33 -31.90 -30.23
CA THR A 8 24.94 -30.48 -30.15
C THR A 8 26.02 -29.62 -30.80
N TRP A 9 25.74 -29.08 -31.98
CA TRP A 9 26.66 -28.23 -32.73
C TRP A 9 26.66 -26.78 -32.22
N ASP A 10 25.49 -26.20 -31.92
CA ASP A 10 25.38 -24.85 -31.36
C ASP A 10 25.67 -24.84 -29.84
N PRO A 11 26.72 -24.16 -29.37
CA PRO A 11 27.03 -24.08 -27.95
C PRO A 11 26.04 -23.23 -27.14
N TYR A 12 25.33 -22.26 -27.74
CA TYR A 12 24.49 -21.30 -27.02
C TYR A 12 23.04 -21.79 -26.83
N ILE A 13 22.57 -22.75 -27.63
CA ILE A 13 21.21 -23.29 -27.56
C ILE A 13 20.83 -23.81 -26.17
N ILE A 14 21.79 -24.29 -25.38
CA ILE A 14 21.54 -24.79 -24.02
C ILE A 14 21.04 -23.69 -23.07
N ILE A 15 21.49 -22.45 -23.26
CA ILE A 15 21.07 -21.30 -22.45
C ILE A 15 19.62 -20.96 -22.77
N LYS A 16 19.26 -20.96 -24.06
CA LYS A 16 17.88 -20.76 -24.51
C LYS A 16 16.96 -21.89 -24.05
N ALA A 17 17.41 -23.14 -24.13
CA ALA A 17 16.66 -24.29 -23.64
C ALA A 17 16.38 -24.22 -22.12
N ARG A 18 17.35 -23.71 -21.34
CA ARG A 18 17.16 -23.44 -19.90
C ARG A 18 16.07 -22.38 -19.68
N ASP A 19 16.10 -21.31 -20.45
CA ASP A 19 15.15 -20.21 -20.30
C ASP A 19 13.75 -20.56 -20.80
N PHE A 20 13.65 -21.36 -21.86
CA PHE A 20 12.43 -22.05 -22.28
C PHE A 20 11.82 -22.89 -21.15
N MET A 21 12.62 -23.75 -20.50
CA MET A 21 12.16 -24.55 -19.36
C MET A 21 11.66 -23.68 -18.19
N LYS A 22 12.34 -22.55 -17.92
CA LYS A 22 11.87 -21.61 -16.89
C LYS A 22 10.53 -21.01 -17.25
N LEU A 23 10.27 -20.66 -18.51
CA LEU A 23 8.98 -20.12 -18.93
C LEU A 23 7.84 -21.12 -18.77
N LEU A 24 8.06 -22.38 -19.15
CA LEU A 24 7.09 -23.46 -18.93
C LEU A 24 6.80 -23.64 -17.44
N SER A 25 7.82 -23.56 -16.58
CA SER A 25 7.63 -23.60 -15.11
C SER A 25 6.79 -22.42 -14.56
N ARG A 26 6.67 -21.34 -15.34
CA ARG A 26 5.81 -20.18 -15.05
C ARG A 26 4.52 -20.19 -15.86
N SER A 27 4.08 -21.36 -16.29
CA SER A 27 2.81 -21.61 -16.98
C SER A 27 2.62 -20.75 -18.26
N VAL A 28 3.71 -20.34 -18.90
CA VAL A 28 3.64 -19.73 -20.24
C VAL A 28 3.23 -20.82 -21.24
N PRO A 29 2.24 -20.58 -22.11
CA PRO A 29 1.83 -21.53 -23.13
C PRO A 29 3.00 -21.95 -24.02
N PHE A 30 3.01 -23.22 -24.41
CA PHE A 30 4.09 -23.81 -25.22
C PHE A 30 4.37 -23.01 -26.49
N GLU A 31 3.32 -22.65 -27.24
CA GLU A 31 3.40 -21.87 -28.48
C GLU A 31 4.18 -20.55 -28.32
N GLN A 32 4.03 -19.90 -27.17
CA GLN A 32 4.73 -18.64 -26.90
C GLN A 32 6.13 -18.87 -26.34
N ALA A 33 6.31 -19.93 -25.54
CA ALA A 33 7.62 -20.24 -24.96
C ALA A 33 8.64 -20.67 -26.02
N VAL A 34 8.23 -21.45 -27.03
CA VAL A 34 9.14 -21.99 -28.07
C VAL A 34 9.87 -20.88 -28.82
N ARG A 35 9.23 -19.71 -28.99
CA ARG A 35 9.82 -18.53 -29.64
C ARG A 35 11.15 -18.08 -29.05
N VAL A 36 11.45 -18.40 -27.79
CA VAL A 36 12.73 -18.06 -27.13
C VAL A 36 13.92 -18.83 -27.70
N LEU A 37 13.68 -19.89 -28.48
CA LEU A 37 14.75 -20.62 -29.15
C LEU A 37 15.33 -19.84 -30.34
N ASP A 38 14.59 -18.86 -30.88
CA ASP A 38 15.05 -17.96 -31.95
C ASP A 38 16.10 -16.96 -31.44
N ASP A 39 16.99 -16.45 -32.31
CA ASP A 39 18.13 -15.60 -31.91
C ASP A 39 17.73 -14.19 -31.47
N GLU A 40 16.73 -13.60 -32.11
CA GLU A 40 16.31 -12.22 -31.85
C GLU A 40 15.34 -12.10 -30.66
N ILE A 41 14.86 -13.24 -30.15
CA ILE A 41 13.84 -13.31 -29.11
C ILE A 41 14.47 -13.72 -27.79
N GLY A 42 14.24 -12.90 -26.77
CA GLY A 42 14.63 -13.19 -25.40
C GLY A 42 13.41 -13.50 -24.52
N CYS A 43 13.71 -13.80 -23.26
CA CYS A 43 12.71 -13.83 -22.21
C CYS A 43 13.14 -13.00 -21.01
N ASP A 44 12.16 -12.51 -20.27
CA ASP A 44 12.40 -11.82 -19.00
C ASP A 44 11.36 -12.21 -17.95
N ILE A 45 11.82 -12.56 -16.75
CA ILE A 45 10.98 -12.94 -15.61
C ILE A 45 11.14 -11.89 -14.52
N ILE A 46 10.20 -10.96 -14.47
CA ILE A 46 10.22 -9.81 -13.58
C ILE A 46 9.57 -10.18 -12.25
N LYS A 47 10.33 -10.11 -11.16
CA LYS A 47 9.82 -10.35 -9.81
C LYS A 47 9.12 -9.10 -9.29
N ILE A 48 7.82 -9.19 -8.98
CA ILE A 48 7.01 -8.04 -8.52
C ILE A 48 6.71 -8.06 -7.02
N ASN A 49 7.05 -9.15 -6.30
CA ASN A 49 6.72 -9.33 -4.88
C ASN A 49 7.34 -8.26 -3.95
N SER A 50 8.57 -7.83 -4.24
CA SER A 50 9.36 -6.97 -3.33
C SER A 50 8.93 -5.51 -3.33
N TYR A 51 8.09 -5.06 -4.27
CA TYR A 51 7.77 -3.64 -4.42
C TYR A 51 6.73 -3.12 -3.42
N VAL A 52 5.85 -3.98 -2.91
CA VAL A 52 4.70 -3.55 -2.11
C VAL A 52 4.55 -4.44 -0.88
N ARG A 53 4.58 -3.83 0.32
CA ARG A 53 4.44 -4.55 1.60
C ARG A 53 3.01 -5.06 1.86
N LYS A 54 2.00 -4.25 1.53
CA LYS A 54 0.59 -4.57 1.81
C LYS A 54 0.00 -5.43 0.68
N LYS A 55 -0.54 -6.59 1.03
CA LYS A 55 -1.16 -7.54 0.08
C LYS A 55 -2.26 -6.90 -0.77
N ASP A 56 -3.18 -6.13 -0.18
CA ASP A 56 -4.27 -5.50 -0.93
C ASP A 56 -3.77 -4.48 -1.95
N THR A 57 -2.73 -3.73 -1.59
CA THR A 57 -2.14 -2.75 -2.50
C THR A 57 -1.40 -3.46 -3.64
N PHE A 58 -0.73 -4.57 -3.35
CA PHE A 58 -0.09 -5.41 -4.35
C PHE A 58 -1.11 -5.97 -5.34
N LEU A 59 -2.22 -6.54 -4.85
CA LEU A 59 -3.30 -7.06 -5.70
C LEU A 59 -3.90 -5.96 -6.59
N LYS A 60 -4.17 -4.77 -6.04
CA LYS A 60 -4.68 -3.63 -6.82
C LYS A 60 -3.69 -3.16 -7.89
N ARG A 61 -2.38 -3.08 -7.60
CA ARG A 61 -1.35 -2.69 -8.59
C ARG A 61 -1.11 -3.78 -9.64
N ARG A 62 -1.15 -5.05 -9.27
CA ARG A 62 -1.08 -6.18 -10.20
C ARG A 62 -2.30 -6.20 -11.14
N GLN A 63 -3.50 -6.03 -10.59
CA GLN A 63 -4.71 -5.95 -11.40
C GLN A 63 -4.69 -4.74 -12.34
N ARG A 64 -4.14 -3.61 -11.91
CA ARG A 64 -3.95 -2.42 -12.74
C ARG A 64 -3.03 -2.68 -13.94
N LEU A 65 -2.02 -3.54 -13.80
CA LEU A 65 -1.13 -3.92 -14.91
C LEU A 65 -1.88 -4.73 -15.97
N ILE A 66 -2.79 -5.62 -15.55
CA ILE A 66 -3.67 -6.38 -16.46
C ILE A 66 -4.67 -5.42 -17.13
N GLY A 67 -5.26 -4.53 -16.33
CA GLY A 67 -6.31 -3.60 -16.75
C GLY A 67 -7.69 -4.25 -16.79
N PRO A 68 -8.74 -3.45 -17.08
CA PRO A 68 -10.08 -3.98 -17.32
C PRO A 68 -10.07 -4.85 -18.57
N ASN A 69 -10.69 -6.04 -18.51
CA ASN A 69 -10.77 -7.02 -19.60
C ASN A 69 -9.41 -7.35 -20.27
N GLY A 70 -8.28 -7.17 -19.57
CA GLY A 70 -6.94 -7.40 -20.13
C GLY A 70 -6.48 -6.36 -21.16
N VAL A 71 -7.20 -5.25 -21.35
CA VAL A 71 -6.90 -4.25 -22.40
C VAL A 71 -5.54 -3.60 -22.21
N THR A 72 -5.17 -3.29 -20.96
CA THR A 72 -3.87 -2.65 -20.65
C THR A 72 -2.72 -3.60 -20.95
N LEU A 73 -2.83 -4.86 -20.56
CA LEU A 73 -1.86 -5.89 -20.90
C LEU A 73 -1.74 -6.04 -22.41
N LYS A 74 -2.86 -6.16 -23.13
CA LYS A 74 -2.85 -6.34 -24.58
C LYS A 74 -2.25 -5.15 -25.33
N SER A 75 -2.48 -3.94 -24.84
CA SER A 75 -1.87 -2.72 -25.40
C SER A 75 -0.35 -2.71 -25.24
N ILE A 76 0.17 -3.15 -24.09
CA ILE A 76 1.62 -3.25 -23.88
C ILE A 76 2.20 -4.32 -24.81
N GLU A 77 1.54 -5.47 -24.96
CA GLU A 77 1.97 -6.52 -25.89
C GLU A 77 2.09 -6.01 -27.33
N LEU A 78 1.07 -5.31 -27.83
CA LEU A 78 1.06 -4.77 -29.19
C LEU A 78 2.12 -3.68 -29.41
N LEU A 79 2.37 -2.83 -28.41
CA LEU A 79 3.34 -1.75 -28.53
C LEU A 79 4.78 -2.23 -28.44
N THR A 80 5.05 -3.28 -27.66
CA THR A 80 6.39 -3.80 -27.40
C THR A 80 6.72 -5.06 -28.20
N GLU A 81 5.75 -5.59 -28.95
CA GLU A 81 5.86 -6.84 -29.73
C GLU A 81 6.27 -8.05 -28.86
N CYS A 82 5.95 -7.96 -27.57
CA CYS A 82 6.22 -8.99 -26.58
C CYS A 82 4.92 -9.70 -26.19
N TYR A 83 5.01 -10.99 -25.89
CA TYR A 83 4.00 -11.71 -25.13
C TYR A 83 4.22 -11.46 -23.64
N MET A 84 3.15 -11.16 -22.89
CA MET A 84 3.23 -10.91 -21.45
C MET A 84 2.24 -11.78 -20.67
N LEU A 85 2.73 -12.42 -19.61
CA LEU A 85 1.93 -13.21 -18.69
C LEU A 85 2.12 -12.69 -17.26
N VAL A 86 1.04 -12.20 -16.65
CA VAL A 86 1.03 -11.76 -15.26
C VAL A 86 0.49 -12.89 -14.38
N GLN A 87 1.37 -13.58 -13.64
CA GLN A 87 0.98 -14.69 -12.79
C GLN A 87 1.61 -14.62 -11.40
N GLY A 88 0.77 -14.69 -10.38
CA GLY A 88 1.20 -14.72 -8.99
C GLY A 88 2.04 -13.49 -8.62
N ASN A 89 3.32 -13.73 -8.37
CA ASN A 89 4.31 -12.76 -7.90
C ASN A 89 5.37 -12.40 -8.95
N THR A 90 5.18 -12.84 -10.20
CA THR A 90 6.08 -12.54 -11.31
C THR A 90 5.30 -12.14 -12.56
N VAL A 91 5.96 -11.39 -13.42
CA VAL A 91 5.49 -11.10 -14.78
C VAL A 91 6.51 -11.70 -15.73
N SER A 92 6.07 -12.65 -16.54
CA SER A 92 6.88 -13.27 -17.59
C SER A 92 6.66 -12.51 -18.88
N ALA A 93 7.73 -12.19 -19.60
CA ALA A 93 7.69 -11.56 -20.91
C ALA A 93 8.57 -12.33 -21.90
N VAL A 94 8.11 -12.44 -23.15
CA VAL A 94 8.83 -13.09 -24.25
C VAL A 94 8.75 -12.19 -25.47
N GLY A 95 9.88 -11.87 -26.10
CA GLY A 95 9.88 -10.98 -27.25
C GLY A 95 11.26 -10.38 -27.56
N PRO A 96 11.31 -9.37 -28.44
CA PRO A 96 12.56 -8.73 -28.82
C PRO A 96 13.19 -7.98 -27.65
N TYR A 97 14.52 -7.93 -27.58
CA TYR A 97 15.27 -7.31 -26.47
C TYR A 97 14.85 -5.86 -26.17
N LYS A 98 14.62 -5.05 -27.21
CA LYS A 98 14.13 -3.66 -27.06
C LYS A 98 12.77 -3.61 -26.36
N GLY A 99 11.86 -4.52 -26.74
CA GLY A 99 10.54 -4.66 -26.15
C GLY A 99 10.63 -5.11 -24.68
N LEU A 100 11.48 -6.10 -24.36
CA LEU A 100 11.68 -6.58 -23.00
C LEU A 100 12.14 -5.47 -22.04
N ILE A 101 13.08 -4.62 -22.46
CA ILE A 101 13.54 -3.46 -21.67
C ILE A 101 12.38 -2.50 -21.39
N GLN A 102 11.55 -2.23 -22.39
CA GLN A 102 10.37 -1.37 -22.23
C GLN A 102 9.35 -2.00 -21.28
N VAL A 103 9.03 -3.28 -21.45
CA VAL A 103 8.11 -4.03 -20.59
C VAL A 103 8.59 -4.00 -19.15
N ARG A 104 9.86 -4.29 -18.89
CA ARG A 104 10.46 -4.22 -17.55
C ARG A 104 10.24 -2.86 -16.91
N ARG A 105 10.55 -1.77 -17.62
CA ARG A 105 10.30 -0.42 -17.13
C ARG A 105 8.83 -0.18 -16.79
N VAL A 106 7.91 -0.58 -17.67
CA VAL A 106 6.46 -0.41 -17.44
C VAL A 106 5.99 -1.16 -16.19
N VAL A 107 6.42 -2.41 -16.02
CA VAL A 107 6.06 -3.25 -14.87
C VAL A 107 6.59 -2.66 -13.57
N GLU A 108 7.87 -2.28 -13.54
CA GLU A 108 8.51 -1.71 -12.35
C GLU A 108 7.87 -0.38 -11.95
N ASP A 109 7.61 0.51 -12.91
CA ASP A 109 6.96 1.80 -12.66
C ASP A 109 5.52 1.62 -12.15
N THR A 110 4.80 0.63 -12.70
CA THR A 110 3.44 0.28 -12.25
C THR A 110 3.45 -0.16 -10.78
N MET A 111 4.45 -0.96 -10.41
CA MET A 111 4.64 -1.40 -9.03
C MET A 111 5.13 -0.28 -8.11
N LYS A 112 5.81 0.75 -8.64
CA LYS A 112 6.19 2.00 -7.95
C LYS A 112 5.07 3.05 -7.90
N ASN A 113 3.82 2.67 -8.19
CA ASN A 113 2.62 3.51 -8.15
C ASN A 113 2.44 4.50 -9.30
N VAL A 114 3.19 4.38 -10.39
CA VAL A 114 2.88 5.07 -11.64
C VAL A 114 1.77 4.28 -12.35
N HIS A 115 0.85 4.95 -13.05
CA HIS A 115 -0.20 4.24 -13.79
C HIS A 115 0.32 3.77 -15.16
N PRO A 116 0.11 2.52 -15.60
CA PRO A 116 0.66 2.00 -16.87
C PRO A 116 0.17 2.79 -18.10
N MET A 117 -1.00 3.40 -18.03
CA MET A 117 -1.51 4.32 -19.07
C MET A 117 -0.52 5.44 -19.45
N TYR A 118 0.27 5.98 -18.51
CA TYR A 118 1.28 6.99 -18.85
C TYR A 118 2.42 6.41 -19.69
N ASN A 119 2.83 5.18 -19.37
CA ASN A 119 3.85 4.47 -20.12
C ASN A 119 3.34 4.05 -21.50
N ILE A 120 2.09 3.58 -21.60
CA ILE A 120 1.43 3.27 -22.87
C ILE A 120 1.39 4.51 -23.78
N LYS A 121 0.92 5.66 -23.27
CA LYS A 121 0.93 6.92 -24.03
C LYS A 121 2.33 7.31 -24.48
N SER A 122 3.32 7.16 -23.61
CA SER A 122 4.72 7.46 -23.96
C SER A 122 5.25 6.53 -25.04
N LEU A 123 4.91 5.23 -25.01
CA LEU A 123 5.29 4.26 -26.03
C LEU A 123 4.60 4.53 -27.37
N MET A 124 3.33 4.91 -27.35
CA MET A 124 2.60 5.31 -28.56
C MET A 124 3.25 6.52 -29.24
N ILE A 125 3.54 7.57 -28.46
CA ILE A 125 4.19 8.79 -28.97
C ILE A 125 5.56 8.45 -29.54
N LYS A 126 6.37 7.63 -28.84
CA LYS A 126 7.66 7.16 -29.36
C LYS A 126 7.53 6.38 -30.66
N ARG A 127 6.50 5.53 -30.79
CA ARG A 127 6.26 4.76 -32.02
C ARG A 127 5.94 5.65 -33.21
N GLU A 128 5.16 6.71 -33.01
CA GLU A 128 4.88 7.70 -34.05
C GLU A 128 6.13 8.54 -34.38
N LEU A 129 6.84 9.07 -33.38
CA LEU A 129 8.06 9.84 -33.60
C LEU A 129 9.18 9.05 -34.29
N MET A 130 9.25 7.73 -34.08
CA MET A 130 10.20 6.84 -34.77
C MET A 130 9.97 6.78 -36.28
N LYS A 131 8.74 7.00 -36.76
CA LYS A 131 8.41 6.99 -38.20
C LYS A 131 8.97 8.22 -38.90
N ASP A 132 9.05 9.35 -38.21
CA ASP A 132 9.50 10.61 -38.78
C ASP A 132 11.03 10.64 -38.94
N PRO A 133 11.56 10.74 -40.18
CA PRO A 133 13.00 10.71 -40.42
C PRO A 133 13.73 11.97 -39.90
N LYS A 134 13.03 13.11 -39.82
CA LYS A 134 13.60 14.40 -39.41
C LYS A 134 14.00 14.44 -37.94
N LEU A 135 13.26 13.76 -37.06
CA LEU A 135 13.44 13.82 -35.61
C LEU A 135 14.35 12.70 -35.06
N LYS A 136 14.95 11.86 -35.92
CA LYS A 136 15.74 10.69 -35.49
C LYS A 136 16.95 11.04 -34.61
N ASN A 137 17.59 12.19 -34.86
CA ASN A 137 18.82 12.60 -34.18
C ASN A 137 18.57 13.57 -33.02
N GLU A 138 17.32 13.97 -32.78
CA GLU A 138 16.96 14.94 -31.73
C GLU A 138 16.40 14.24 -30.48
N SER A 139 16.55 14.88 -29.31
CA SER A 139 15.92 14.38 -28.09
C SER A 139 14.39 14.58 -28.13
N TRP A 140 13.64 13.50 -27.84
CA TRP A 140 12.18 13.52 -27.83
C TRP A 140 11.56 13.95 -26.49
N ASP A 141 12.36 14.37 -25.51
CA ASP A 141 11.87 14.73 -24.17
C ASP A 141 10.86 15.88 -24.14
N ARG A 142 10.82 16.69 -25.20
CA ARG A 142 9.82 17.75 -25.40
C ARG A 142 8.42 17.19 -25.63
N PHE A 143 8.32 16.08 -26.37
CA PHE A 143 7.05 15.47 -26.77
C PHE A 143 6.54 14.44 -25.77
N LEU A 144 7.41 13.95 -24.90
CA LEU A 144 7.05 12.92 -23.91
C LEU A 144 6.22 13.49 -22.76
N PRO A 145 5.09 12.87 -22.40
CA PRO A 145 4.30 13.29 -21.25
C PRO A 145 5.09 13.16 -19.96
N LYS A 146 5.36 14.29 -19.28
CA LYS A 146 6.03 14.29 -17.98
C LYS A 146 5.02 14.09 -16.87
N PHE A 147 5.09 12.96 -16.17
CA PHE A 147 4.33 12.75 -14.95
C PHE A 147 4.91 13.60 -13.82
N LYS A 148 4.21 14.67 -13.43
CA LYS A 148 4.52 15.42 -12.20
C LYS A 148 3.71 14.81 -11.07
N SER A 149 4.37 14.28 -10.03
CA SER A 149 3.65 13.88 -8.82
C SER A 149 3.03 15.14 -8.21
N LYS A 150 1.70 15.24 -8.23
CA LYS A 150 1.00 16.30 -7.52
C LYS A 150 1.16 16.04 -6.03
N ASN A 151 2.21 16.58 -5.43
CA ASN A 151 2.35 16.70 -3.99
C ASN A 151 1.44 17.84 -3.54
N VAL A 152 0.12 17.63 -3.61
CA VAL A 152 -0.84 18.60 -3.10
C VAL A 152 -0.51 18.79 -1.62
N PRO A 153 -0.28 20.03 -1.15
CA PRO A 153 0.08 20.29 0.23
C PRO A 153 -1.00 19.69 1.12
N ARG A 154 -0.64 18.66 1.87
CA ARG A 154 -1.53 18.10 2.89
C ARG A 154 -1.67 19.16 3.97
N LYS A 155 -2.90 19.29 4.52
CA LYS A 155 -3.13 20.13 5.70
C LYS A 155 -2.03 19.82 6.73
N PRO A 156 -1.35 20.83 7.28
CA PRO A 156 -0.32 20.61 8.28
C PRO A 156 -0.95 19.76 9.39
N ALA A 157 -0.26 18.69 9.77
CA ALA A 157 -0.71 17.86 10.87
C ALA A 157 -0.89 18.78 12.09
N LYS A 158 -2.11 18.84 12.65
CA LYS A 158 -2.33 19.47 13.96
C LYS A 158 -1.24 19.00 14.91
N ASN A 159 -0.70 19.89 15.74
CA ASN A 159 0.37 19.63 16.71
C ASN A 159 0.33 18.18 17.17
N LYS A 160 1.37 17.40 16.82
CA LYS A 160 1.43 15.97 17.09
C LYS A 160 1.19 15.78 18.58
N ILE A 161 0.03 15.25 18.93
CA ILE A 161 -0.28 14.85 20.31
C ILE A 161 0.87 13.94 20.73
N GLN A 162 1.66 14.37 21.71
CA GLN A 162 2.75 13.57 22.24
C GLN A 162 2.13 12.26 22.74
N LYS A 163 2.54 11.13 22.14
CA LYS A 163 2.03 9.82 22.56
C LYS A 163 2.54 9.56 23.98
N LYS A 164 1.64 9.11 24.87
CA LYS A 164 2.03 8.65 26.20
C LYS A 164 3.12 7.56 26.07
N PRO A 165 4.10 7.50 26.98
CA PRO A 165 5.12 6.46 26.95
C PRO A 165 4.47 5.08 26.98
N TYR A 166 5.04 4.12 26.24
CA TYR A 166 4.53 2.76 26.19
C TYR A 166 4.68 2.11 27.58
N THR A 167 3.57 1.67 28.16
CA THR A 167 3.55 0.85 29.37
C THR A 167 3.11 -0.56 28.97
N PRO A 168 3.86 -1.62 29.35
CA PRO A 168 3.46 -2.99 29.04
C PRO A 168 2.24 -3.44 29.85
N PHE A 169 1.96 -2.77 30.97
CA PHE A 169 0.81 -3.02 31.81
C PHE A 169 -0.43 -2.31 31.27
N PRO A 170 -1.59 -3.00 31.19
CA PRO A 170 -2.84 -2.35 30.85
C PRO A 170 -3.26 -1.40 31.99
N PRO A 171 -3.99 -0.31 31.68
CA PRO A 171 -4.62 0.50 32.72
C PRO A 171 -5.65 -0.34 33.51
N PRO A 172 -5.92 0.00 34.78
CA PRO A 172 -6.97 -0.66 35.54
C PRO A 172 -8.33 -0.48 34.84
N GLN A 173 -9.18 -1.50 34.91
CA GLN A 173 -10.55 -1.42 34.42
C GLN A 173 -11.32 -0.38 35.26
N GLN A 174 -12.26 0.33 34.63
CA GLN A 174 -13.15 1.20 35.38
C GLN A 174 -14.07 0.34 36.26
N PRO A 175 -14.17 0.60 37.57
CA PRO A 175 -15.03 -0.17 38.46
C PRO A 175 -16.48 -0.02 38.04
N SER A 176 -17.27 -1.08 38.21
CA SER A 176 -18.72 -1.01 37.98
C SER A 176 -19.40 -0.13 39.05
N LYS A 177 -20.64 0.30 38.80
CA LYS A 177 -21.43 0.99 39.83
C LYS A 177 -21.56 0.14 41.10
N ILE A 178 -21.69 -1.18 40.94
CA ILE A 178 -21.76 -2.13 42.04
C ILE A 178 -20.44 -2.15 42.82
N ASP A 179 -19.30 -2.17 42.12
CA ASP A 179 -17.98 -2.15 42.78
C ASP A 179 -17.74 -0.82 43.51
N LEU A 180 -18.20 0.30 42.94
CA LEU A 180 -18.16 1.61 43.60
C LEU A 180 -19.03 1.62 44.86
N GLU A 181 -20.27 1.10 44.79
CA GLU A 181 -21.19 1.03 45.93
C GLU A 181 -20.69 0.05 47.01
N LEU A 182 -20.05 -1.05 46.61
CA LEU A 182 -19.41 -2.00 47.51
C LEU A 182 -18.20 -1.35 48.21
N ALA A 183 -17.39 -0.59 47.49
CA ALA A 183 -16.24 0.13 48.05
C ALA A 183 -16.64 1.28 48.99
N THR A 184 -17.73 2.00 48.71
CA THR A 184 -18.26 3.05 49.60
C THR A 184 -19.06 2.49 50.79
N GLY A 185 -19.39 1.20 50.77
CA GLY A 185 -20.26 0.55 51.75
C GLY A 185 -21.74 0.93 51.62
N GLU A 186 -22.10 1.79 50.66
CA GLU A 186 -23.47 2.19 50.40
C GLU A 186 -24.32 1.06 49.83
N TYR A 187 -23.68 0.06 49.22
CA TYR A 187 -24.36 -1.13 48.72
C TYR A 187 -25.12 -1.86 49.85
N PHE A 188 -24.55 -1.91 51.06
CA PHE A 188 -25.12 -2.64 52.19
C PHE A 188 -26.20 -1.88 52.95
N LEU A 189 -26.34 -0.56 52.73
CA LEU A 189 -27.34 0.26 53.41
C LEU A 189 -28.73 0.09 52.78
N LYS A 190 -29.75 -0.07 53.64
CA LYS A 190 -31.15 -0.02 53.20
C LYS A 190 -31.52 1.38 52.74
N ASP A 191 -32.53 1.50 51.87
CA ASP A 191 -32.96 2.79 51.32
C ASP A 191 -33.39 3.81 52.40
N GLU A 192 -33.94 3.34 53.51
CA GLU A 192 -34.28 4.18 54.66
C GLU A 192 -33.03 4.78 55.31
N GLN A 193 -32.00 3.96 55.54
CA GLN A 193 -30.73 4.41 56.10
C GLN A 193 -30.01 5.40 55.17
N LYS A 194 -30.07 5.16 53.85
CA LYS A 194 -29.58 6.11 52.83
C LYS A 194 -30.32 7.45 52.85
N LYS A 195 -31.64 7.44 53.12
CA LYS A 195 -32.44 8.68 53.24
C LYS A 195 -32.08 9.45 54.51
N VAL A 196 -31.95 8.77 55.65
CA VAL A 196 -31.55 9.39 56.93
C VAL A 196 -30.16 10.02 56.81
N LYS A 197 -29.19 9.28 56.26
CA LYS A 197 -27.83 9.80 56.03
C LYS A 197 -27.82 11.04 55.14
N ARG A 198 -28.59 11.03 54.03
CA ARG A 198 -28.75 12.21 53.16
C ARG A 198 -29.40 13.40 53.83
N HIS A 199 -30.32 13.19 54.78
CA HIS A 199 -30.94 14.27 55.54
C HIS A 199 -29.92 14.91 56.48
N HIS A 200 -29.20 14.09 57.25
CA HIS A 200 -28.16 14.53 58.16
C HIS A 200 -27.05 15.33 57.44
N GLU A 201 -26.58 14.84 56.29
CA GLU A 201 -25.59 15.55 55.47
C GLU A 201 -26.09 16.91 54.96
N LYS A 202 -27.40 17.05 54.69
CA LYS A 202 -27.99 18.34 54.31
C LYS A 202 -28.05 19.30 55.50
N GLU A 203 -28.44 18.82 56.68
CA GLU A 203 -28.49 19.62 57.90
C GLU A 203 -27.11 20.12 58.30
N GLU A 204 -26.08 19.26 58.24
CA GLU A 204 -24.69 19.65 58.49
C GLU A 204 -24.20 20.71 57.50
N LYS A 205 -24.47 20.54 56.20
CA LYS A 205 -24.13 21.55 55.18
C LYS A 205 -24.82 22.89 55.43
N GLN A 206 -26.10 22.87 55.80
CA GLN A 206 -26.83 24.09 56.15
C GLN A 206 -26.22 24.78 57.38
N LEU A 207 -25.84 24.01 58.39
CA LEU A 207 -25.22 24.53 59.61
C LEU A 207 -23.83 25.12 59.33
N GLN A 208 -23.03 24.48 58.48
CA GLN A 208 -21.75 25.02 58.01
C GLN A 208 -21.92 26.31 57.20
N ALA A 209 -22.88 26.35 56.26
CA ALA A 209 -23.15 27.56 55.48
C ALA A 209 -23.63 28.72 56.37
N LYS A 210 -24.45 28.42 57.38
CA LYS A 210 -24.89 29.40 58.38
C LYS A 210 -23.72 29.94 59.20
N LYS A 211 -22.79 29.07 59.64
CA LYS A 211 -21.56 29.46 60.33
C LYS A 211 -20.66 30.32 59.44
N ALA A 212 -20.39 29.91 58.20
CA ALA A 212 -19.59 30.66 57.26
C ALA A 212 -20.17 32.06 56.99
N LYS A 213 -21.49 32.15 56.79
CA LYS A 213 -22.21 33.43 56.63
C LYS A 213 -22.15 34.30 57.89
N GLN A 214 -22.19 33.70 59.08
CA GLN A 214 -22.03 34.41 60.34
C GLN A 214 -20.59 34.91 60.54
N GLU A 215 -19.58 34.12 60.17
CA GLU A 215 -18.16 34.53 60.21
C GLU A 215 -17.87 35.67 59.23
N GLU A 216 -18.38 35.57 58.00
CA GLU A 216 -18.30 36.64 56.99
C GLU A 216 -18.97 37.92 57.50
N ARG A 217 -20.17 37.80 58.09
CA ARG A 217 -20.86 38.93 58.70
C ARG A 217 -20.07 39.53 59.88
N LYS A 218 -19.45 38.71 60.74
CA LYS A 218 -18.62 39.20 61.86
C LYS A 218 -17.36 39.91 61.39
N LYS A 219 -16.72 39.45 60.31
CA LYS A 219 -15.56 40.14 59.70
C LYS A 219 -15.89 41.57 59.26
N ALA A 220 -17.12 41.83 58.81
CA ALA A 220 -17.57 43.16 58.43
C ALA A 220 -17.81 44.13 59.60
N TYR A 221 -17.80 43.65 60.85
CA TYR A 221 -18.05 44.45 62.07
C TYR A 221 -16.80 44.62 62.96
N ILE A 222 -15.64 44.14 62.52
CA ILE A 222 -14.35 44.40 63.16
C ILE A 222 -13.74 45.63 62.45
N PRO A 223 -13.48 46.74 63.17
CA PRO A 223 -12.91 47.96 62.58
C PRO A 223 -11.53 47.77 61.95
#